data_AF-A0A8S3BU13-F1
#
_entry.id   AF-A0A8S3BU13-F1
#
_cell.length_a   1.000
_cell.length_b   1.000
_cell.length_c   1.000
_cell.angle_alpha   90.00
_cell.angle_beta   90.00
_cell.angle_gamma   90.00
#
_symmetry.space_group_name_H-M   'P 1'
#
loop_
_entity.id
_entity.type
_entity.pdbx_description
1 polymer ?
#
loop_
_entity_poly.entity_id
_entity_poly.type
_entity_poly.pdbx_seq_one_letter_code
_entity_poly.pdbx_strand_id
1 'polypeptide(L)'
;MIVAPIIVAYFAAWSIYSRSYFVADIPGDKITHINYAFANIGSDGRLALGDAWADVEKAFSGDTWDQPLRGNFNQLLRLKQRYPHLQTLISVGGWTWSGKFSDVALTTASRSKFAQSCVEFVQKYSFDGVDLDWEYPVSGGLSGNIVRPEDKQNYVLLLKELREQLDIAGNADGKRYLLTVATGAGTERIGDMDLSGMSTYLDWINVMTYDFH
;
A
#
# COMPACT_ATOMS: atom_id res chain seq x y z
N MET A 1 18.25 22.32 5.08
CA MET A 1 18.50 20.90 5.43
C MET A 1 18.45 20.11 4.16
N ILE A 2 19.47 19.31 3.86
CA ILE A 2 19.39 18.31 2.79
C ILE A 2 18.50 17.20 3.33
N VAL A 3 17.31 17.04 2.77
CA VAL A 3 16.45 15.89 3.08
C VAL A 3 17.14 14.68 2.46
N ALA A 4 17.40 13.64 3.27
CA ALA A 4 17.97 12.40 2.75
C ALA A 4 17.05 11.83 1.65
N PRO A 5 17.59 11.24 0.57
CA PRO A 5 16.78 10.71 -0.51
C PRO A 5 15.88 9.58 -0.01
N ILE A 6 14.63 9.57 -0.49
CA ILE A 6 13.71 8.45 -0.30
C ILE A 6 14.05 7.37 -1.33
N ILE A 7 14.35 6.17 -0.84
CA ILE A 7 14.60 4.97 -1.63
C ILE A 7 13.57 3.93 -1.23
N VAL A 8 12.58 3.72 -2.10
CA VAL A 8 11.48 2.75 -1.92
C VAL A 8 11.75 1.50 -2.75
N ALA A 9 11.59 0.32 -2.16
CA ALA A 9 11.63 -0.95 -2.87
C ALA A 9 10.33 -1.73 -2.66
N TYR A 10 9.83 -2.38 -3.71
CA TYR A 10 8.70 -3.30 -3.60
C TYR A 10 9.18 -4.70 -3.19
N PHE A 11 8.54 -5.28 -2.17
CA PHE A 11 8.67 -6.69 -1.83
C PHE A 11 7.37 -7.40 -2.21
N ALA A 12 7.43 -8.26 -3.21
CA ALA A 12 6.29 -9.08 -3.61
C ALA A 12 6.07 -10.23 -2.61
N ALA A 13 4.88 -10.34 -2.04
CA ALA A 13 4.45 -11.36 -1.09
C ALA A 13 4.81 -12.78 -1.56
N TRP A 14 4.59 -13.04 -2.86
CA TRP A 14 4.83 -14.33 -3.50
C TRP A 14 6.30 -14.61 -3.84
N SER A 15 7.24 -13.70 -3.52
CA SER A 15 8.67 -13.91 -3.75
C SER A 15 9.26 -15.04 -2.89
N ILE A 16 8.62 -15.36 -1.76
CA ILE A 16 9.04 -16.43 -0.85
C ILE A 16 8.83 -17.85 -1.40
N TYR A 17 8.13 -17.98 -2.52
CA TYR A 17 7.84 -19.27 -3.15
C TYR A 17 8.93 -19.64 -4.16
N SER A 18 8.59 -19.72 -5.45
CA SER A 18 9.49 -20.17 -6.51
C SER A 18 10.71 -19.26 -6.72
N ARG A 19 10.61 -17.98 -6.34
CA ARG A 19 11.74 -17.04 -6.41
C ARG A 19 12.72 -17.24 -5.25
N SER A 20 12.29 -17.89 -4.16
CA SER A 20 13.10 -18.14 -2.97
C SER A 20 13.84 -16.90 -2.46
N TYR A 21 13.16 -15.75 -2.53
CA TYR A 21 13.64 -14.48 -2.00
C TYR A 21 12.75 -14.09 -0.82
N PHE A 22 13.35 -13.97 0.35
CA PHE A 22 12.65 -13.78 1.61
C PHE A 22 12.87 -12.36 2.14
N VAL A 23 12.01 -11.91 3.07
CA VAL A 23 12.18 -10.60 3.72
C VAL A 23 13.57 -10.46 4.38
N ALA A 24 14.13 -11.56 4.88
CA ALA A 24 15.47 -11.59 5.47
C ALA A 24 16.61 -11.31 4.47
N ASP A 25 16.36 -11.45 3.17
CA ASP A 25 17.34 -11.21 2.09
C ASP A 25 17.35 -9.74 1.63
N ILE A 26 16.44 -8.91 2.14
CA ILE A 26 16.35 -7.49 1.78
C ILE A 26 17.58 -6.73 2.31
N PRO A 27 18.31 -5.99 1.46
CA PRO A 27 19.42 -5.14 1.88
C PRO A 27 18.90 -3.86 2.56
N GLY A 28 18.44 -3.99 3.80
CA GLY A 28 17.79 -2.91 4.56
C GLY A 28 18.65 -1.67 4.81
N ASP A 29 19.97 -1.76 4.69
CA ASP A 29 20.89 -0.62 4.75
C ASP A 29 20.92 0.23 3.47
N LYS A 30 20.35 -0.28 2.36
CA LYS A 30 20.33 0.40 1.06
C LYS A 30 19.05 1.13 0.75
N ILE A 31 18.00 0.88 1.54
CA ILE A 31 16.66 1.41 1.29
C ILE A 31 16.15 2.13 2.53
N THR A 32 15.12 2.93 2.33
CA THR A 32 14.43 3.68 3.39
C THR A 32 13.03 3.13 3.63
N HIS A 33 12.37 2.66 2.57
CA HIS A 33 10.99 2.20 2.62
C HIS A 33 10.82 0.88 1.88
N ILE A 34 9.95 0.04 2.40
CA ILE A 34 9.48 -1.18 1.73
C ILE A 34 7.99 -1.03 1.47
N ASN A 35 7.60 -1.14 0.22
CA ASN A 35 6.21 -1.32 -0.18
C ASN A 35 5.93 -2.83 -0.27
N TYR A 36 5.10 -3.36 0.63
CA TYR A 36 4.71 -4.77 0.60
C TYR A 36 3.58 -4.99 -0.41
N ALA A 37 3.87 -5.73 -1.48
CA ALA A 37 2.96 -6.00 -2.59
C ALA A 37 2.34 -7.40 -2.46
N PHE A 38 1.03 -7.57 -2.30
CA PHE A 38 0.00 -6.54 -2.14
C PHE A 38 -1.04 -7.04 -1.14
N ALA A 39 -1.72 -6.11 -0.46
CA ALA A 39 -3.06 -6.34 0.07
C ALA A 39 -4.10 -6.18 -1.04
N ASN A 40 -5.26 -6.78 -0.85
CA ASN A 40 -6.39 -6.69 -1.78
C ASN A 40 -7.56 -5.91 -1.15
N ILE A 41 -8.51 -5.52 -1.97
CA ILE A 41 -9.82 -5.03 -1.55
C ILE A 41 -10.78 -6.21 -1.54
N GLY A 42 -11.28 -6.57 -0.36
CA GLY A 42 -12.28 -7.61 -0.15
C GLY A 42 -13.59 -7.31 -0.89
N SER A 43 -14.44 -8.32 -1.03
CA SER A 43 -15.77 -8.17 -1.64
C SER A 43 -16.68 -7.24 -0.84
N ASP A 44 -16.39 -7.03 0.44
CA ASP A 44 -17.07 -6.09 1.30
C ASP A 44 -16.50 -4.66 1.22
N GLY A 45 -15.49 -4.41 0.38
CA GLY A 45 -14.85 -3.09 0.26
C GLY A 45 -13.90 -2.75 1.40
N ARG A 46 -13.49 -3.72 2.22
CA ARG A 46 -12.44 -3.56 3.24
C ARG A 46 -11.11 -4.10 2.75
N LEU A 47 -10.03 -3.67 3.38
CA LEU A 47 -8.71 -4.25 3.14
C LEU A 47 -8.66 -5.72 3.56
N ALA A 48 -8.05 -6.55 2.72
CA ALA A 48 -7.88 -7.97 2.92
C ALA A 48 -6.42 -8.38 2.67
N LEU A 49 -5.98 -9.43 3.36
CA LEU A 49 -4.71 -10.09 3.06
C LEU A 49 -4.72 -10.57 1.60
N GLY A 50 -3.58 -10.45 0.92
CA GLY A 50 -3.43 -10.94 -0.44
C GLY A 50 -3.27 -12.45 -0.46
N ASP A 51 -2.43 -12.96 0.44
CA ASP A 51 -2.13 -14.38 0.61
C ASP A 51 -1.86 -14.64 2.10
N ALA A 52 -2.88 -15.07 2.84
CA ALA A 52 -2.76 -15.27 4.28
C ALA A 52 -1.62 -16.23 4.67
N TRP A 53 -1.33 -17.23 3.83
CA TRP A 53 -0.23 -18.16 4.09
C TRP A 53 1.11 -17.42 4.08
N ALA A 54 1.41 -16.67 3.02
CA ALA A 54 2.64 -15.87 2.93
C ALA A 54 2.66 -14.74 3.96
N ASP A 55 1.55 -14.03 4.11
CA ASP A 55 1.47 -12.76 4.84
C ASP A 55 1.64 -12.97 6.35
N VAL A 56 0.93 -13.96 6.92
CA VAL A 56 0.80 -14.08 8.39
C VAL A 56 0.93 -15.49 8.97
N GLU A 57 0.86 -16.57 8.17
CA GLU A 57 0.81 -17.94 8.72
C GLU A 57 2.12 -18.72 8.60
N LYS A 58 2.84 -18.58 7.47
CA LYS A 58 4.05 -19.34 7.20
C LYS A 58 5.09 -19.11 8.28
N ALA A 59 5.52 -20.19 8.93
CA ALA A 59 6.61 -20.15 9.88
C ALA A 59 7.96 -20.01 9.17
N PHE A 60 8.82 -19.16 9.73
CA PHE A 60 10.21 -18.99 9.37
C PHE A 60 11.12 -19.38 10.54
N SER A 61 12.42 -19.51 10.26
CA SER A 61 13.41 -19.77 11.31
C SER A 61 13.32 -18.71 12.42
N GLY A 62 13.37 -19.16 13.67
CA GLY A 62 13.22 -18.32 14.86
C GLY A 62 11.78 -18.05 15.29
N ASP A 63 10.76 -18.46 14.53
CA ASP A 63 9.37 -18.39 15.00
C ASP A 63 9.07 -19.47 16.06
N THR A 64 8.22 -19.13 17.03
CA THR A 64 7.66 -20.06 18.02
C THR A 64 6.26 -20.53 17.64
N TRP A 65 5.81 -21.63 18.25
CA TRP A 65 4.52 -22.25 17.95
C TRP A 65 3.32 -21.41 18.45
N ASP A 66 3.54 -20.53 19.44
CA ASP A 66 2.52 -19.74 20.15
C ASP A 66 2.55 -18.23 19.84
N GLN A 67 3.43 -17.77 18.95
CA GLN A 67 3.50 -16.34 18.63
C GLN A 67 2.28 -15.85 17.84
N PRO A 68 1.83 -14.61 18.07
CA PRO A 68 0.57 -14.08 17.51
C PRO A 68 0.63 -13.75 16.00
N LEU A 69 1.83 -13.61 15.43
CA LEU A 69 2.02 -13.24 14.03
C LEU A 69 3.22 -14.01 13.44
N ARG A 70 3.07 -14.63 12.28
CA ARG A 70 4.17 -15.21 11.48
C ARG A 70 4.20 -14.57 10.10
N GLY A 71 4.63 -15.32 9.08
CA GLY A 71 4.65 -14.89 7.70
C GLY A 71 5.61 -13.73 7.46
N ASN A 72 5.49 -13.14 6.28
CA ASN A 72 6.28 -12.00 5.87
C ASN A 72 6.08 -10.81 6.81
N PHE A 73 4.88 -10.62 7.38
CA PHE A 73 4.61 -9.49 8.26
C PHE A 73 5.45 -9.56 9.53
N ASN A 74 5.57 -10.74 10.15
CA ASN A 74 6.50 -10.90 11.28
C ASN A 74 7.96 -10.70 10.86
N GLN A 75 8.35 -11.18 9.67
CA GLN A 75 9.73 -10.98 9.19
C GLN A 75 10.04 -9.50 8.93
N LEU A 76 9.07 -8.70 8.49
CA LEU A 76 9.24 -7.25 8.33
C LEU A 76 9.50 -6.56 9.68
N LEU A 77 8.81 -6.97 10.76
CA LEU A 77 9.08 -6.46 12.10
C LEU A 77 10.50 -6.79 12.57
N ARG A 78 10.97 -8.02 12.30
CA ARG A 78 12.37 -8.40 12.58
C ARG A 78 13.37 -7.61 11.76
N LEU A 79 13.06 -7.35 10.49
CA LEU A 79 13.92 -6.54 9.62
C LEU A 79 14.03 -5.10 10.15
N LYS A 80 12.93 -4.51 10.62
CA LYS A 80 12.92 -3.19 11.28
C LYS A 80 13.70 -3.18 12.60
N GLN A 81 13.69 -4.28 13.37
CA GLN A 81 14.55 -4.38 14.56
C GLN A 81 16.04 -4.34 14.20
N ARG A 82 16.42 -4.95 13.06
CA ARG A 82 17.80 -4.92 12.54
C ARG A 82 18.16 -3.57 11.91
N TYR A 83 17.19 -2.90 11.29
CA TYR A 83 17.35 -1.62 10.60
C TYR A 83 16.27 -0.63 11.05
N PRO A 84 16.45 0.04 12.21
CA PRO A 84 15.40 0.87 12.83
C PRO A 84 14.96 2.08 12.00
N HIS A 85 15.72 2.46 10.96
CA HIS A 85 15.36 3.53 10.03
C HIS A 85 14.33 3.10 8.97
N LEU A 86 14.12 1.79 8.77
CA LEU A 86 13.20 1.30 7.76
C LEU A 86 11.75 1.59 8.14
N GLN A 87 11.00 2.04 7.14
CA GLN A 87 9.56 2.13 7.20
C GLN A 87 8.91 1.14 6.21
N THR A 88 7.78 0.57 6.58
CA THR A 88 7.05 -0.41 5.78
C THR A 88 5.65 0.09 5.50
N LEU A 89 5.27 0.17 4.22
CA LEU A 89 3.91 0.48 3.78
C LEU A 89 3.26 -0.78 3.22
N ILE A 90 1.96 -0.93 3.45
CA ILE A 90 1.17 -1.94 2.76
C ILE A 90 0.67 -1.35 1.43
N SER A 91 1.09 -1.95 0.30
CA SER A 91 0.59 -1.56 -1.01
C SER A 91 -0.71 -2.31 -1.31
N VAL A 92 -1.72 -1.57 -1.76
CA VAL A 92 -3.06 -2.08 -2.03
C VAL A 92 -3.31 -2.08 -3.53
N GLY A 93 -3.76 -3.22 -4.05
CA GLY A 93 -4.14 -3.32 -5.46
C GLY A 93 -3.01 -3.81 -6.36
N GLY A 94 -2.46 -2.91 -7.16
CA GLY A 94 -1.60 -3.22 -8.30
C GLY A 94 -2.40 -3.70 -9.51
N TRP A 95 -1.69 -4.08 -10.57
CA TRP A 95 -2.26 -4.46 -11.86
C TRP A 95 -3.47 -5.41 -11.78
N THR A 96 -3.38 -6.47 -10.98
CA THR A 96 -4.41 -7.53 -10.92
C THR A 96 -5.56 -7.21 -9.95
N TRP A 97 -5.33 -6.41 -8.91
CA TRP A 97 -6.31 -6.21 -7.84
C TRP A 97 -6.89 -4.80 -7.77
N SER A 98 -6.73 -4.03 -8.85
CA SER A 98 -7.29 -2.68 -8.95
C SER A 98 -8.80 -2.62 -9.26
N GLY A 99 -9.44 -3.73 -9.60
CA GLY A 99 -10.82 -3.74 -10.09
C GLY A 99 -11.91 -3.24 -9.14
N LYS A 100 -11.62 -3.03 -7.85
CA LYS A 100 -12.59 -2.52 -6.86
C LYS A 100 -12.33 -1.08 -6.41
N PHE A 101 -11.27 -0.43 -6.89
CA PHE A 101 -10.95 0.93 -6.44
C PHE A 101 -12.05 1.92 -6.77
N SER A 102 -12.61 1.87 -7.98
CA SER A 102 -13.69 2.77 -8.39
C SER A 102 -14.90 2.65 -7.46
N ASP A 103 -15.24 1.45 -6.99
CA ASP A 103 -16.36 1.24 -6.06
C ASP A 103 -16.06 1.77 -4.65
N VAL A 104 -14.87 1.52 -4.10
CA VAL A 104 -14.52 2.04 -2.77
C VAL A 104 -14.39 3.56 -2.79
N ALA A 105 -13.94 4.15 -3.91
CA ALA A 105 -13.82 5.60 -4.08
C ALA A 105 -15.17 6.32 -4.28
N LEU A 106 -16.23 5.61 -4.70
CA LEU A 106 -17.45 6.20 -5.25
C LEU A 106 -18.24 7.07 -4.26
N THR A 107 -18.48 6.59 -3.04
CA THR A 107 -19.37 7.25 -2.08
C THR A 107 -18.64 7.60 -0.80
N THR A 108 -19.15 8.57 -0.04
CA THR A 108 -18.59 8.88 1.29
C THR A 108 -18.57 7.66 2.20
N ALA A 109 -19.65 6.85 2.19
CA ALA A 109 -19.74 5.64 3.01
C ALA A 109 -18.70 4.58 2.60
N SER A 110 -18.52 4.34 1.30
CA SER A 110 -17.54 3.36 0.80
C SER A 110 -16.11 3.81 1.06
N ARG A 111 -15.80 5.11 0.87
CA ARG A 111 -14.48 5.69 1.16
C ARG A 111 -14.16 5.56 2.64
N SER A 112 -15.08 5.97 3.50
CA SER A 112 -14.88 5.93 4.95
C SER A 112 -14.70 4.50 5.45
N LYS A 113 -15.48 3.54 4.92
CA LYS A 113 -15.34 2.11 5.25
C LYS A 113 -13.97 1.55 4.84
N PHE A 114 -13.52 1.86 3.62
CA PHE A 114 -12.23 1.41 3.12
C PHE A 114 -11.08 2.05 3.91
N ALA A 115 -11.11 3.37 4.10
CA ALA A 115 -10.10 4.10 4.87
C ALA A 115 -9.97 3.59 6.31
N GLN A 116 -11.09 3.32 6.97
CA GLN A 116 -11.09 2.75 8.33
C GLN A 116 -10.45 1.38 8.36
N SER A 117 -10.75 0.53 7.38
CA SER A 117 -10.12 -0.79 7.28
C SER A 117 -8.61 -0.70 7.00
N CYS A 118 -8.15 0.34 6.31
CA CYS A 118 -6.71 0.58 6.11
C CYS A 118 -6.03 0.96 7.42
N VAL A 119 -6.63 1.86 8.21
CA VAL A 119 -6.14 2.22 9.55
C VAL A 119 -6.05 0.99 10.46
N GLU A 120 -7.12 0.20 10.53
CA GLU A 120 -7.14 -1.03 11.33
C GLU A 120 -6.03 -2.01 10.88
N PHE A 121 -5.80 -2.13 9.58
CA PHE A 121 -4.79 -3.02 9.03
C PHE A 121 -3.37 -2.57 9.40
N VAL A 122 -3.05 -1.27 9.23
CA VAL A 122 -1.70 -0.76 9.57
C VAL A 122 -1.44 -0.80 11.06
N GLN A 123 -2.44 -0.58 11.91
CA GLN A 123 -2.33 -0.76 13.35
C GLN A 123 -2.13 -2.23 13.73
N LYS A 124 -2.99 -3.12 13.21
CA LYS A 124 -2.97 -4.55 13.53
C LYS A 124 -1.64 -5.21 13.16
N TYR A 125 -1.08 -4.88 12.00
CA TYR A 125 0.15 -5.50 11.49
C TYR A 125 1.38 -4.60 11.61
N SER A 126 1.27 -3.46 12.32
CA SER A 126 2.38 -2.55 12.61
C SER A 126 3.11 -2.00 11.38
N PHE A 127 2.37 -1.71 10.31
CA PHE A 127 2.87 -0.93 9.17
C PHE A 127 2.97 0.56 9.54
N ASP A 128 3.82 1.29 8.82
CA ASP A 128 4.03 2.73 8.97
C ASP A 128 3.17 3.56 8.01
N GLY A 129 2.45 2.92 7.09
CA GLY A 129 1.58 3.62 6.15
C GLY A 129 0.91 2.71 5.15
N VAL A 130 0.21 3.35 4.22
CA VAL A 130 -0.56 2.72 3.13
C VAL A 130 -0.11 3.32 1.81
N ASP A 131 0.05 2.47 0.81
CA ASP A 131 0.34 2.84 -0.56
C ASP A 131 -0.83 2.36 -1.44
N LEU A 132 -1.47 3.26 -2.20
CA LEU A 132 -2.51 2.86 -3.16
C LEU A 132 -1.93 2.73 -4.57
N ASP A 133 -1.99 1.53 -5.10
CA ASP A 133 -1.59 1.23 -6.48
C ASP A 133 -2.84 0.95 -7.31
N TRP A 134 -3.60 2.01 -7.59
CA TRP A 134 -4.81 1.94 -8.43
C TRP A 134 -4.41 2.06 -9.91
N GLU A 135 -4.51 0.94 -10.60
CA GLU A 135 -4.23 0.80 -12.03
C GLU A 135 -5.49 0.51 -12.86
N TYR A 136 -6.20 1.51 -13.38
CA TYR A 136 -6.02 2.96 -13.19
C TYR A 136 -7.38 3.65 -12.99
N PRO A 137 -7.43 4.86 -12.40
CA PRO A 137 -8.65 5.66 -12.38
C PRO A 137 -9.07 6.05 -13.80
N VAL A 138 -10.38 6.15 -14.03
CA VAL A 138 -11.05 6.61 -15.27
C VAL A 138 -10.94 5.67 -16.46
N SER A 139 -9.74 5.22 -16.82
CA SER A 139 -9.52 4.39 -17.99
C SER A 139 -8.31 3.46 -17.84
N GLY A 140 -8.19 2.46 -18.72
CA GLY A 140 -7.06 1.51 -18.74
C GLY A 140 -7.12 0.43 -17.66
N GLY A 141 -5.98 -0.18 -17.36
CA GLY A 141 -5.90 -1.35 -16.49
C GLY A 141 -6.43 -2.62 -17.17
N LEU A 142 -6.76 -3.63 -16.38
CA LEU A 142 -7.37 -4.87 -16.87
C LEU A 142 -8.81 -4.60 -17.38
N SER A 143 -9.21 -5.32 -18.43
CA SER A 143 -10.53 -5.15 -19.08
C SER A 143 -11.74 -5.40 -18.17
N GLY A 144 -11.55 -6.11 -17.05
CA GLY A 144 -12.58 -6.36 -16.05
C GLY A 144 -12.64 -5.33 -14.92
N ASN A 145 -11.76 -4.32 -14.91
CA ASN A 145 -11.77 -3.29 -13.88
C ASN A 145 -13.00 -2.41 -14.02
N ILE A 146 -13.63 -2.10 -12.89
CA ILE A 146 -14.68 -1.09 -12.85
C ILE A 146 -14.00 0.27 -12.94
N VAL A 147 -14.40 1.06 -13.93
CA VAL A 147 -13.88 2.42 -14.16
C VAL A 147 -15.04 3.38 -14.37
N ARG A 148 -14.87 4.63 -13.93
CA ARG A 148 -15.87 5.69 -14.01
C ARG A 148 -15.21 7.03 -14.35
N PRO A 149 -15.84 7.90 -15.15
CA PRO A 149 -15.33 9.25 -15.38
C PRO A 149 -15.07 10.04 -14.08
N GLU A 150 -15.90 9.81 -13.06
CA GLU A 150 -15.80 10.43 -11.74
C GLU A 150 -14.62 9.94 -10.90
N ASP A 151 -13.93 8.87 -11.32
CA ASP A 151 -12.75 8.33 -10.61
C ASP A 151 -11.68 9.40 -10.39
N LYS A 152 -11.53 10.34 -11.34
CA LYS A 152 -10.58 11.46 -11.22
C LYS A 152 -10.79 12.25 -9.93
N GLN A 153 -12.02 12.69 -9.65
CA GLN A 153 -12.35 13.44 -8.44
C GLN A 153 -12.52 12.52 -7.23
N ASN A 154 -13.09 11.33 -7.42
CA ASN A 154 -13.29 10.36 -6.35
C ASN A 154 -11.97 9.88 -5.76
N TYR A 155 -10.89 9.81 -6.56
CA TYR A 155 -9.58 9.44 -6.05
C TYR A 155 -9.04 10.52 -5.09
N VAL A 156 -9.18 11.80 -5.42
CA VAL A 156 -8.82 12.91 -4.51
C VAL A 156 -9.60 12.81 -3.20
N LEU A 157 -10.91 12.54 -3.27
CA LEU A 157 -11.76 12.39 -2.08
C LEU A 157 -11.40 11.16 -1.25
N LEU A 158 -10.99 10.07 -1.90
CA LEU A 158 -10.50 8.87 -1.23
C LEU A 158 -9.20 9.15 -0.48
N LEU A 159 -8.25 9.84 -1.11
CA LEU A 159 -6.99 10.22 -0.48
C LEU A 159 -7.19 11.19 0.68
N LYS A 160 -8.12 12.14 0.53
CA LYS A 160 -8.53 13.03 1.61
C LYS A 160 -9.03 12.24 2.84
N GLU A 161 -10.01 11.35 2.63
CA GLU A 161 -10.58 10.54 3.72
C GLU A 161 -9.50 9.66 4.39
N LEU A 162 -8.63 9.02 3.60
CA LEU A 162 -7.52 8.24 4.13
C LEU A 162 -6.56 9.08 4.97
N ARG A 163 -6.16 10.26 4.48
CA ARG A 163 -5.26 11.15 5.20
C ARG A 163 -5.85 11.60 6.52
N GLU A 164 -7.12 12.01 6.52
CA GLU A 164 -7.83 12.43 7.73
C GLU A 164 -7.88 11.30 8.78
N GLN A 165 -8.22 10.08 8.38
CA GLN A 165 -8.28 8.95 9.31
C GLN A 165 -6.90 8.50 9.79
N LEU A 166 -5.89 8.49 8.92
CA LEU A 166 -4.50 8.18 9.28
C LEU A 166 -3.90 9.24 10.21
N ASP A 167 -4.27 10.52 10.08
CA ASP A 167 -3.86 11.58 11.01
C ASP A 167 -4.52 11.42 12.38
N ILE A 168 -5.81 11.09 12.43
CA ILE A 168 -6.51 10.82 13.69
C ILE A 168 -5.84 9.64 14.42
N ALA A 169 -5.64 8.52 13.73
CA ALA A 169 -4.99 7.34 14.30
C ALA A 169 -3.54 7.64 14.70
N GLY A 170 -2.79 8.33 13.85
CA GLY A 170 -1.40 8.69 14.11
C GLY A 170 -1.25 9.60 15.34
N ASN A 171 -2.14 10.58 15.50
CA ASN A 171 -2.15 11.44 16.68
C ASN A 171 -2.44 10.64 17.97
N ALA A 172 -3.33 9.65 17.92
CA ALA A 172 -3.61 8.77 19.05
C ALA A 172 -2.41 7.85 19.38
N ASP A 173 -1.72 7.36 18.35
CA ASP A 173 -0.58 6.44 18.48
C ASP A 173 0.77 7.15 18.70
N GLY A 174 0.79 8.48 18.66
CA GLY A 174 2.01 9.29 18.82
C GLY A 174 2.99 9.17 17.65
N LYS A 175 2.51 8.86 16.44
CA LYS A 175 3.34 8.74 15.23
C LYS A 175 2.61 9.24 13.97
N ARG A 176 3.36 9.60 12.93
CA ARG A 176 2.75 9.90 11.62
C ARG A 176 2.66 8.62 10.80
N TYR A 177 1.47 8.29 10.32
CA TYR A 177 1.30 7.28 9.28
C TYR A 177 1.46 7.89 7.88
N LEU A 178 2.20 7.21 7.01
CA LEU A 178 2.41 7.61 5.63
C LEU A 178 1.23 7.24 4.73
N LEU A 179 0.98 8.09 3.74
CA LEU A 179 0.06 7.82 2.64
C LEU A 179 0.74 8.13 1.30
N THR A 180 0.86 7.12 0.46
CA THR A 180 1.49 7.22 -0.88
C THR A 180 0.60 6.60 -1.94
N VAL A 181 0.97 6.83 -3.20
CA VAL A 181 0.37 6.15 -4.34
C VAL A 181 1.44 5.74 -5.33
N ALA A 182 1.14 4.70 -6.12
CA ALA A 182 1.81 4.45 -7.38
C ALA A 182 0.93 4.95 -8.54
N THR A 183 1.53 5.63 -9.52
CA THR A 183 0.79 6.20 -10.67
C THR A 183 1.50 5.93 -11.98
N GLY A 184 0.74 5.65 -13.05
CA GLY A 184 1.28 5.49 -14.39
C GLY A 184 1.95 6.77 -14.93
N ALA A 185 3.04 6.59 -15.68
CA ALA A 185 3.82 7.71 -16.23
C ALA A 185 3.33 8.23 -17.60
N GLY A 186 2.42 7.51 -18.27
CA GLY A 186 1.89 7.89 -19.58
C GLY A 186 1.02 9.14 -19.52
N THR A 187 1.08 9.99 -20.55
CA THR A 187 0.34 11.27 -20.61
C THR A 187 -1.17 11.10 -20.47
N GLU A 188 -1.75 10.02 -21.01
CA GLU A 188 -3.16 9.68 -20.79
C GLU A 188 -3.45 9.40 -19.31
N ARG A 189 -2.63 8.56 -18.66
CA ARG A 189 -2.82 8.19 -17.25
C ARG A 189 -2.72 9.43 -16.35
N ILE A 190 -1.78 10.33 -16.66
CA ILE A 190 -1.63 11.61 -15.97
C ILE A 190 -2.85 12.51 -16.18
N GLY A 191 -3.41 12.55 -17.40
CA GLY A 191 -4.60 13.32 -17.74
C GLY A 191 -5.86 12.88 -16.97
N ASP A 192 -5.96 11.60 -16.65
CA ASP A 192 -7.07 10.99 -15.89
C ASP A 192 -7.02 11.27 -14.39
N MET A 193 -5.96 11.91 -13.88
CA MET A 193 -5.79 12.22 -12.47
C MET A 193 -5.82 13.74 -12.20
N ASP A 194 -6.19 14.12 -10.97
CA ASP A 194 -5.97 15.46 -10.44
C ASP A 194 -4.75 15.45 -9.52
N LEU A 195 -3.55 15.48 -10.11
CA LEU A 195 -2.29 15.39 -9.36
C LEU A 195 -2.13 16.51 -8.32
N SER A 196 -2.66 17.70 -8.59
CA SER A 196 -2.61 18.82 -7.64
C SER A 196 -3.52 18.56 -6.45
N GLY A 197 -4.74 18.08 -6.68
CA GLY A 197 -5.66 17.68 -5.61
C GLY A 197 -5.12 16.50 -4.80
N MET A 198 -4.55 15.49 -5.47
CA MET A 198 -3.99 14.30 -4.83
C MET A 198 -2.78 14.64 -3.94
N SER A 199 -1.82 15.40 -4.47
CA SER A 199 -0.57 15.72 -3.75
C SER A 199 -0.77 16.52 -2.46
N THR A 200 -1.95 17.12 -2.26
CA THR A 200 -2.32 17.78 -0.99
C THR A 200 -2.38 16.79 0.18
N TYR A 201 -2.70 15.52 -0.08
CA TYR A 201 -2.95 14.50 0.95
C TYR A 201 -1.85 13.46 1.06
N LEU A 202 -0.91 13.46 0.11
CA LEU A 202 0.12 12.43 -0.02
C LEU A 202 1.44 12.89 0.57
N ASP A 203 2.18 11.95 1.18
CA ASP A 203 3.56 12.19 1.57
C ASP A 203 4.48 12.23 0.33
N TRP A 204 4.24 11.36 -0.66
CA TRP A 204 4.80 11.44 -2.01
C TRP A 204 4.05 10.55 -3.02
N ILE A 205 4.47 10.61 -4.29
CA ILE A 205 3.95 9.80 -5.40
C ILE A 205 5.10 8.95 -5.97
N ASN A 206 4.90 7.65 -6.07
CA ASN A 206 5.77 6.72 -6.79
C ASN A 206 5.35 6.67 -8.26
N VAL A 207 6.08 7.37 -9.15
CA VAL A 207 5.75 7.36 -10.58
C VAL A 207 6.32 6.10 -11.23
N MET A 208 5.46 5.28 -11.84
CA MET A 208 5.85 4.03 -12.53
C MET A 208 6.46 4.33 -13.90
N THR A 209 7.69 4.84 -13.91
CA THR A 209 8.43 5.22 -15.11
C THR A 209 9.12 4.01 -15.77
N TYR A 210 8.34 2.96 -16.00
CA TYR A 210 8.73 1.70 -16.64
C TYR A 210 7.52 1.14 -17.42
N ASP A 211 7.67 -0.04 -18.04
CA ASP A 211 6.62 -0.72 -18.81
C ASP A 211 6.02 0.09 -19.99
N PHE A 212 6.86 0.89 -20.66
CA PHE A 212 6.44 1.70 -21.82
C PHE A 212 6.25 0.91 -23.13
N HIS A 213 6.71 -0.35 -23.19
CA HIS A 213 6.78 -1.17 -24.41
C HIS A 213 6.40 -2.62 -24.15
#